data_AF-A0A954VXP0-F1
#
_entry.id   AF-A0A954VXP0-F1
#
_cell.length_a   1.000
_cell.length_b   1.000
_cell.length_c   1.000
_cell.angle_alpha   90.00
_cell.angle_beta   90.00
_cell.angle_gamma   90.00
#
_symmetry.space_group_name_H-M   'P 1'
#
loop_
_entity.id
_entity.type
_entity.pdbx_description
1 polymer ?
#
loop_
_entity_poly.entity_id
_entity_poly.type
_entity_poly.pdbx_seq_one_letter_code
_entity_poly.pdbx_strand_id
1 'polypeptide(L)' 'MGRVLVTGASGFLGAHVVAHLTQSGEDVTCLVRASSSLDRLTAWQVRFVYG' A
#
# COMPACT_ATOMS: atom_id res chain seq x y z
N MET A 1 -10.33 10.20 8.14
CA MET A 1 -10.25 8.75 7.97
C MET A 1 -11.15 8.32 6.82
N GLY A 2 -10.60 8.41 5.61
CA GLY A 2 -11.13 7.87 4.38
C GLY A 2 -10.55 6.48 4.08
N ARG A 3 -11.12 5.84 3.06
CA ARG A 3 -10.65 4.55 2.53
C ARG A 3 -9.94 4.79 1.20
N VAL A 4 -8.71 4.31 1.08
CA VAL A 4 -7.87 4.55 -0.10
C VAL A 4 -7.40 3.24 -0.70
N LEU A 5 -7.63 3.05 -2.00
CA LEU A 5 -7.04 1.97 -2.78
C LEU A 5 -5.80 2.50 -3.51
N VAL A 6 -4.64 1.89 -3.26
CA VAL A 6 -3.39 2.21 -3.94
C VAL A 6 -3.05 1.11 -4.93
N THR A 7 -2.97 1.48 -6.20
CA THR A 7 -2.42 0.62 -7.28
C THR A 7 -0.94 0.91 -7.46
N GLY A 8 -0.16 -0.08 -7.91
CA GLY A 8 1.30 0.07 -8.00
C GLY A 8 1.97 0.30 -6.63
N ALA A 9 1.30 -0.11 -5.54
CA ALA A 9 1.73 0.13 -4.16
C ALA A 9 3.14 -0.39 -3.87
N SER A 10 3.54 -1.52 -4.44
CA SER A 10 4.87 -2.10 -4.28
C SER A 10 5.98 -1.41 -5.08
N GLY A 11 5.62 -0.43 -5.92
CA GLY A 11 6.55 0.32 -6.77
C GLY A 11 7.43 1.30 -5.99
N PHE A 12 8.24 2.07 -6.72
CA PHE A 12 9.06 3.13 -6.12
C PHE A 12 8.19 4.20 -5.46
N LEU A 13 7.33 4.87 -6.25
CA LEU A 13 6.45 5.91 -5.73
C LEU A 13 5.34 5.36 -4.82
N GLY A 14 4.75 4.22 -5.20
CA GLY A 14 3.63 3.63 -4.47
C GLY A 14 3.95 3.38 -2.99
N ALA A 15 5.16 2.92 -2.68
CA ALA A 15 5.56 2.66 -1.30
C ALA A 15 5.61 3.95 -0.45
N HIS A 16 6.08 5.06 -1.03
CA HIS A 16 6.08 6.37 -0.35
C HIS A 16 4.67 6.92 -0.16
N VAL A 17 3.77 6.70 -1.13
CA VAL A 17 2.36 7.09 -1.02
C VAL A 17 1.68 6.30 0.10
N VAL A 18 1.88 4.98 0.17
CA VAL A 18 1.35 4.13 1.24
C VAL A 18 1.86 4.60 2.61
N ALA A 19 3.15 4.87 2.73
CA ALA A 19 3.74 5.36 3.97
C ALA A 19 3.06 6.65 4.46
N HIS A 20 2.91 7.64 3.56
CA HIS A 20 2.29 8.91 3.89
C HIS A 20 0.81 8.77 4.29
N LEU A 21 0.03 8.00 3.53
CA LEU A 21 -1.38 7.76 3.82
C LEU A 21 -1.59 7.04 5.16
N THR A 22 -0.79 6.00 5.43
CA THR A 22 -0.85 5.24 6.69
C THR A 22 -0.49 6.14 7.87
N GLN A 23 0.56 6.95 7.76
CA GLN A 23 0.96 7.92 8.80
C GLN A 23 -0.08 9.03 9.02
N SER A 24 -0.85 9.35 8.00
CA SER A 24 -1.96 10.32 8.07
C SER A 24 -3.23 9.72 8.68
N GLY A 25 -3.21 8.43 9.05
CA GLY A 25 -4.32 7.73 9.69
C GLY A 25 -5.40 7.27 8.71
N GLU A 26 -5.08 7.09 7.43
CA GLU A 26 -6.01 6.59 6.43
C GLU A 26 -6.10 5.04 6.43
N ASP A 27 -7.26 4.49 6.06
CA ASP A 27 -7.45 3.04 5.88
C ASP A 27 -7.02 2.65 4.45
N VAL A 28 -5.82 2.09 4.34
CA VAL A 28 -5.15 1.84 3.06
C VAL A 28 -5.27 0.37 2.65
N THR A 29 -5.76 0.15 1.42
CA THR A 29 -5.72 -1.13 0.72
C THR A 29 -4.79 -1.04 -0.48
N CYS A 30 -3.91 -2.02 -0.64
CA CYS A 30 -2.93 -2.11 -1.72
C CYS A 30 -3.34 -3.22 -2.70
N LEU A 31 -3.57 -2.86 -3.97
CA LEU A 31 -3.71 -3.83 -5.05
C LEU A 31 -2.31 -4.26 -5.53
N VAL A 32 -2.00 -5.54 -5.39
CA VAL A 32 -0.69 -6.12 -5.72
C VAL A 32 -0.83 -7.34 -6.63
N ARG A 33 0.16 -7.55 -7.50
CA ARG A 33 0.24 -8.79 -8.29
C ARG A 33 0.86 -9.89 -7.44
N ALA A 34 0.57 -11.15 -7.75
CA ALA A 34 1.18 -12.29 -7.06
C ALA A 34 2.73 -12.27 -7.08
N SER A 35 3.33 -11.72 -8.13
CA SER A 35 4.79 -11.60 -8.29
C SER A 35 5.39 -10.30 -7.74
N SER A 36 4.59 -9.38 -7.20
CA SER A 36 5.11 -8.15 -6.61
C SER A 36 5.87 -8.44 -5.31
N SER A 37 7.07 -7.86 -5.14
CA SER A 37 7.74 -7.80 -3.83
C SER A 37 6.94 -6.91 -2.89
N LEU A 38 6.74 -7.36 -1.65
CA LEU A 38 6.03 -6.62 -0.60
C LEU A 38 6.98 -5.97 0.41
N ASP A 39 8.29 -6.10 0.25
CA ASP A 39 9.29 -5.72 1.26
C ASP A 39 9.19 -4.24 1.68
N ARG A 40 8.76 -3.37 0.76
CA ARG A 40 8.56 -1.92 1.02
C ARG A 40 7.24 -1.60 1.73
N LEU A 41 6.33 -2.57 1.82
CA LEU A 41 4.99 -2.44 2.36
C LEU A 41 4.82 -3.14 3.72
N THR A 42 5.69 -4.09 4.06
CA THR A 42 5.61 -4.89 5.31
C THR A 42 5.70 -4.06 6.59
N ALA A 43 6.31 -2.87 6.53
CA ALA A 43 6.40 -1.95 7.68
C ALA A 43 5.10 -1.18 7.96
N TRP A 44 4.11 -1.24 7.07
CA TRP A 44 2.88 -0.43 7.17
C TRP A 44 1.66 -1.31 7.43
N GLN A 45 0.75 -0.83 8.27
CA GLN A 45 -0.51 -1.50 8.54
C GLN A 45 -1.48 -1.27 7.38
N VAL A 46 -1.37 -2.10 6.34
CA VAL A 46 -2.20 -2.03 5.14
C VAL A 46 -2.86 -3.37 4.84
N ARG A 47 -3.98 -3.33 4.11
CA ARG A 47 -4.62 -4.54 3.57
C ARG A 47 -4.09 -4.84 2.18
N PHE A 48 -3.76 -6.10 1.90
CA PHE A 48 -3.41 -6.54 0.55
C PHE A 48 -4.60 -7.18 -0.15
N VAL A 49 -4.81 -6.81 -1.42
CA VAL A 49 -5.70 -7.50 -2.35
C VAL A 49 -4.88 -7.89 -3.56
N TYR A 50 -5.01 -9.14 -3.99
CA TYR A 50 -4.27 -9.67 -5.12
C TYR A 50 -5.10 -9.61 -6.41
N GLY A 51 -4.50 -9.13 -7.50
CA GLY A 51 -5.12 -9.02 -8.82
C GLY A 51 -4.15 -8.61 -9.92
#